data_AF-A0A7Z0PSH3-F1
#
_entry.id   AF-A0A7Z0PSH3-F1
#
_cell.length_a   1.000
_cell.length_b   1.000
_cell.length_c   1.000
_cell.angle_alpha   90.00
_cell.angle_beta   90.00
_cell.angle_gamma   90.00
#
_symmetry.space_group_name_H-M   'P 1'
#
loop_
_entity.id
_entity.type
_entity.pdbx_description
1 polymer ?
#
loop_
_entity_poly.entity_id
_entity_poly.type
_entity_poly.pdbx_seq_one_letter_code
_entity_poly.pdbx_strand_id
1 'polypeptide(L)'
;MSESTTPAADVPEPSPGNRKCKAPEGCERDRIGRLDWCNKHYQRIRRNGDLVRRKTGPKTTKNTMARCTRCNLAFKATRHKVDAQEAGRPVYCSRDCQKAANLVTLPCAACGKDVVRRKADVRGNRVFCDAECRGKASKPKTGIAKPCEHCGHDYYVKKALIKTSRYCSVDCKQDASAVEKVTRSCDHCGTSYTRSASMAGRFCSRQCGYDAKLGTGAGYINADGYRVISQGGGKPAKPEHRLKVEELLGRSLLSTETVHHVNGIRHDNRTDGPLVMDERGRLRSGNLELWSHAHPRGQEVGPKLDYARGLLAMYGTPGERQQYAEHARNFTALPSEEDTEPFPS
;
A
#
# COMPACT_ATOMS: atom_id res chain seq x y z
N MET A 1 -40.33 29.77 -39.73
CA MET A 1 -40.78 30.59 -38.58
C MET A 1 -39.56 31.30 -38.04
N SER A 2 -39.58 32.63 -38.17
CA SER A 2 -38.89 33.62 -37.34
C SER A 2 -37.61 33.20 -36.61
N GLU A 3 -36.46 33.67 -37.09
CA GLU A 3 -35.35 34.00 -36.19
C GLU A 3 -34.89 35.43 -36.45
N SER A 4 -34.98 36.16 -35.35
CA SER A 4 -34.82 37.57 -35.13
C SER A 4 -33.35 37.96 -35.00
N THR A 5 -32.98 38.99 -35.74
CA THR A 5 -31.80 39.83 -35.53
C THR A 5 -31.75 40.37 -34.09
N THR A 6 -30.62 40.19 -33.41
CA THR A 6 -30.21 41.01 -32.26
C THR A 6 -28.86 41.65 -32.56
N PRO A 7 -28.65 42.94 -32.25
CA PRO A 7 -27.45 43.67 -32.64
C PRO A 7 -26.29 43.47 -31.65
N ALA A 8 -25.09 43.63 -32.20
CA ALA A 8 -23.80 43.48 -31.55
C ALA A 8 -23.63 44.38 -30.32
N ALA A 9 -23.12 43.79 -29.23
CA ALA A 9 -22.58 44.51 -28.10
C ALA A 9 -21.16 44.99 -28.41
N ASP A 10 -20.94 46.29 -28.28
CA ASP A 10 -19.64 46.96 -28.31
C ASP A 10 -18.68 46.34 -27.27
N VAL A 11 -17.60 45.72 -27.76
CA VAL A 11 -16.44 45.37 -26.95
C VAL A 11 -15.40 46.49 -27.11
N PRO A 12 -14.95 47.13 -26.02
CA PRO A 12 -14.02 48.24 -26.13
C PRO A 12 -12.65 47.74 -26.59
N GLU A 13 -12.14 48.30 -27.69
CA GLU A 13 -10.76 48.13 -28.13
C GLU A 13 -9.78 48.68 -27.08
N PRO A 14 -8.81 47.90 -26.58
CA PRO A 14 -7.66 48.46 -25.90
C PRO A 14 -6.60 48.89 -26.93
N SER A 15 -6.46 50.21 -27.01
CA SER A 15 -5.52 51.00 -27.81
C SER A 15 -4.06 50.48 -27.85
N PRO A 16 -3.31 50.79 -28.93
CA PRO A 16 -2.02 50.18 -29.23
C PRO A 16 -0.87 50.86 -28.46
N GLY A 17 -0.72 50.52 -27.18
CA GLY A 17 0.44 50.90 -26.37
C GLY A 17 1.58 49.89 -26.47
N ASN A 18 2.54 50.16 -27.36
CA ASN A 18 3.91 49.61 -27.44
C ASN A 18 4.13 48.14 -26.94
N ARG A 19 3.81 47.15 -27.78
CA ARG A 19 3.83 45.71 -27.44
C ARG A 19 5.17 44.99 -27.74
N LYS A 20 6.30 45.68 -27.72
CA LYS A 20 7.59 45.09 -28.12
C LYS A 20 8.27 44.28 -27.02
N CYS A 21 9.01 43.25 -27.42
CA CYS A 21 9.77 42.39 -26.53
C CYS A 21 10.89 43.17 -25.84
N LYS A 22 11.00 43.06 -24.51
CA LYS A 22 11.98 43.80 -23.71
C LYS A 22 13.43 43.26 -23.78
N ALA A 23 13.74 42.37 -24.73
CA ALA A 23 15.03 41.68 -24.81
C ALA A 23 16.19 42.68 -24.98
N PRO A 24 17.31 42.50 -24.25
CA PRO A 24 18.45 43.44 -24.27
C PRO A 24 19.11 43.59 -25.64
N GLU A 25 18.88 42.63 -26.56
CA GLU A 25 19.37 42.67 -27.95
C GLU A 25 18.47 43.50 -28.89
N GLY A 26 17.51 44.29 -28.39
CA GLY A 26 16.65 45.14 -29.22
C GLY A 26 15.71 44.33 -30.12
N CYS A 27 14.89 43.46 -29.54
CA CYS A 27 14.04 42.57 -30.32
C CYS A 27 12.73 43.22 -30.78
N GLU A 28 12.56 43.35 -32.09
CA GLU A 28 11.38 43.96 -32.71
C GLU A 28 10.11 43.08 -32.68
N ARG A 29 10.19 41.86 -32.15
CA ARG A 29 9.05 40.94 -32.05
C ARG A 29 8.12 41.35 -30.91
N ASP A 30 6.83 41.05 -31.07
CA ASP A 30 5.84 41.39 -30.05
C ASP A 30 5.87 40.40 -28.87
N ARG A 31 5.52 40.91 -27.69
CA ARG A 31 5.45 40.13 -26.45
C ARG A 31 4.21 39.24 -26.41
N ILE A 32 4.27 38.11 -25.70
CA ILE A 32 3.10 37.23 -25.56
C ILE A 32 2.26 37.67 -24.36
N GLY A 33 1.02 38.12 -24.60
CA GLY A 33 0.06 38.40 -23.54
C GLY A 33 0.61 39.40 -22.50
N ARG A 34 0.66 38.99 -21.23
CA ARG A 34 1.22 39.79 -20.12
C ARG A 34 2.71 39.58 -19.87
N LEU A 35 3.38 38.69 -20.61
CA LEU A 35 4.82 38.45 -20.45
C LEU A 35 5.62 39.60 -21.09
N ASP A 36 6.76 39.95 -20.50
CA ASP A 36 7.68 40.98 -21.05
C ASP A 36 8.47 40.52 -22.29
N TRP A 37 8.32 39.25 -22.70
CA TRP A 37 9.14 38.61 -23.72
C TRP A 37 8.30 38.02 -24.86
N CYS A 38 8.86 37.98 -26.07
CA CYS A 38 8.29 37.21 -27.18
C CYS A 38 8.45 35.70 -26.93
N ASN A 39 7.68 34.87 -27.64
CA ASN A 39 7.71 33.41 -27.50
C ASN A 39 9.12 32.81 -27.58
N LYS A 40 9.92 33.31 -28.52
CA LYS A 40 11.29 32.84 -28.72
C LYS A 40 12.18 33.10 -27.50
N HIS A 41 12.06 34.26 -26.86
CA HIS A 41 12.84 34.60 -25.67
C HIS A 41 12.31 33.91 -24.41
N TYR A 42 10.99 33.78 -24.27
CA TYR A 42 10.39 33.01 -23.19
C TYR A 42 10.84 31.54 -23.21
N GLN A 43 10.75 30.88 -24.38
CA GLN A 43 11.20 29.50 -24.55
C GLN A 43 12.70 29.33 -24.28
N ARG A 44 13.49 30.37 -24.60
CA ARG A 44 14.92 30.36 -24.37
C ARG A 44 15.27 30.50 -22.89
N ILE A 45 14.67 31.45 -22.18
CA ILE A 45 14.81 31.57 -20.72
C ILE A 45 14.44 30.24 -20.06
N ARG A 46 13.32 29.65 -20.47
CA ARG A 46 12.85 28.36 -19.94
C ARG A 46 13.85 27.21 -20.18
N ARG A 47 14.56 27.20 -21.31
CA ARG A 47 15.48 26.10 -21.68
C ARG A 47 16.92 26.32 -21.18
N ASN A 48 17.41 27.55 -21.23
CA ASN A 48 18.83 27.89 -21.08
C ASN A 48 19.11 28.85 -19.92
N GLY A 49 18.08 29.47 -19.33
CA GLY A 49 18.22 30.49 -18.27
C GLY A 49 18.78 31.83 -18.73
N ASP A 50 19.02 32.04 -20.03
CA ASP A 50 19.62 33.26 -20.58
C ASP A 50 18.81 33.90 -21.72
N LEU A 51 18.94 35.22 -21.86
CA LEU A 51 18.38 36.00 -22.97
C LEU A 51 19.40 36.18 -24.12
N VAL A 52 20.70 36.22 -23.79
CA VAL A 52 21.77 36.64 -24.71
C VAL A 52 22.24 35.51 -25.59
N ARG A 53 22.25 35.67 -26.92
CA ARG A 53 22.74 34.67 -27.87
C ARG A 53 24.23 34.38 -27.63
N ARG A 54 24.53 33.18 -27.13
CA ARG A 54 25.92 32.71 -27.05
C ARG A 54 26.48 32.68 -28.47
N LYS A 55 27.53 33.46 -28.72
CA LYS A 55 28.28 33.38 -29.98
C LYS A 55 28.86 31.97 -30.03
N THR A 56 28.34 31.12 -30.92
CA THR A 56 28.95 29.83 -31.19
C THR A 56 30.34 30.10 -31.76
N GLY A 57 31.39 29.58 -31.12
CA GLY A 57 32.75 29.74 -31.59
C GLY A 57 32.93 29.28 -33.06
N PRO A 58 34.01 29.72 -33.72
CA PRO A 58 34.28 29.34 -35.11
C PRO A 58 34.26 27.82 -35.24
N LYS A 59 33.42 27.30 -36.14
CA LYS A 59 33.34 25.86 -36.43
C LYS A 59 34.67 25.46 -37.07
N THR A 60 35.54 24.79 -36.32
CA THR A 60 36.80 24.27 -36.84
C THR A 60 36.49 23.10 -37.78
N THR A 61 36.53 23.34 -39.08
CA THR A 61 36.34 22.33 -40.13
C THR A 61 37.64 21.59 -40.44
N LYS A 62 38.40 21.18 -39.42
CA LYS A 62 39.52 20.27 -39.65
C LYS A 62 38.94 18.89 -39.99
N ASN A 63 39.22 18.40 -41.21
CA ASN A 63 38.86 17.04 -41.64
C ASN A 63 39.54 16.04 -40.68
N THR A 64 38.77 15.51 -39.74
CA THR A 64 39.24 14.53 -38.76
C THR A 64 38.87 13.14 -39.28
N MET A 65 39.88 12.30 -39.51
CA MET A 65 39.70 10.94 -40.03
C MET A 65 39.74 9.94 -38.87
N ALA A 66 38.77 9.02 -38.83
CA ALA A 66 38.71 7.89 -37.89
C ALA A 66 38.74 6.57 -38.67
N ARG A 67 39.11 5.47 -38.00
CA ARG A 67 39.06 4.11 -38.58
C ARG A 67 37.89 3.34 -37.98
N CYS A 68 37.13 2.64 -38.82
CA CYS A 68 36.03 1.81 -38.38
C CYS A 68 36.55 0.56 -37.66
N THR A 69 36.07 0.28 -36.45
CA THR A 69 36.48 -0.88 -35.63
C THR A 69 36.11 -2.22 -36.28
N ARG A 70 35.09 -2.24 -37.16
CA ARG A 70 34.62 -3.45 -37.84
C ARG A 70 35.32 -3.71 -39.18
N CYS A 71 35.28 -2.73 -40.10
CA CYS A 71 35.76 -2.91 -41.47
C CYS A 71 37.12 -2.23 -41.74
N ASN A 72 37.70 -1.59 -40.73
CA ASN A 72 38.97 -0.86 -40.79
C ASN A 72 39.03 0.29 -41.82
N LEU A 73 37.90 0.65 -42.45
CA LEU A 73 37.82 1.75 -43.40
C LEU A 73 38.06 3.09 -42.70
N ALA A 74 38.92 3.92 -43.28
CA ALA A 74 39.11 5.31 -42.86
C ALA A 74 37.95 6.18 -43.36
N PHE A 75 37.33 6.95 -42.48
CA PHE A 75 36.18 7.80 -42.82
C PHE A 75 36.25 9.15 -42.11
N LYS A 76 35.61 10.17 -42.70
CA LYS A 76 35.48 11.50 -42.09
C LYS A 76 34.57 11.39 -40.87
N ALA A 77 35.11 11.74 -39.71
CA ALA A 77 34.45 11.62 -38.42
C ALA A 77 34.40 12.98 -37.72
N THR A 78 33.55 13.09 -36.70
CA THR A 78 33.56 14.27 -35.83
C THR A 78 34.71 14.18 -34.84
N ARG A 79 35.16 15.32 -34.30
CA ARG A 79 36.23 15.34 -33.28
C ARG A 79 35.94 14.40 -32.11
N HIS A 80 34.70 14.38 -31.62
CA HIS A 80 34.23 13.45 -30.58
C HIS A 80 34.44 11.96 -30.93
N LYS A 81 34.26 11.55 -32.19
CA LYS A 81 34.54 10.18 -32.63
C LYS A 81 36.04 9.88 -32.68
N VAL A 82 36.86 10.85 -33.06
CA VAL A 82 38.32 10.70 -33.04
C VAL A 82 38.82 10.59 -31.59
N ASP A 83 38.39 11.48 -30.71
CA ASP A 83 38.73 11.43 -29.28
C ASP A 83 38.26 10.09 -28.65
N ALA A 84 37.08 9.59 -29.04
CA ALA A 84 36.60 8.29 -28.59
C ALA A 84 37.50 7.13 -29.06
N GLN A 85 37.99 7.18 -30.29
CA GLN A 85 38.91 6.18 -30.82
C GLN A 85 40.29 6.26 -30.15
N GLU A 86 40.81 7.46 -29.91
CA GLU A 86 42.05 7.70 -29.16
C GLU A 86 41.94 7.18 -27.71
N ALA A 87 40.75 7.29 -27.10
CA ALA A 87 40.43 6.72 -25.80
C ALA A 87 40.12 5.20 -25.82
N GLY A 88 40.34 4.51 -26.95
CA GLY A 88 40.15 3.06 -27.08
C GLY A 88 38.69 2.60 -27.17
N ARG A 89 37.73 3.51 -27.40
CA ARG A 89 36.30 3.17 -27.55
C ARG A 89 36.00 2.77 -29.01
N PRO A 90 35.08 1.81 -29.24
CA PRO A 90 34.77 1.37 -30.58
C PRO A 90 34.01 2.45 -31.37
N VAL A 91 34.52 2.76 -32.55
CA VAL A 91 33.98 3.76 -33.47
C VAL A 91 33.69 3.10 -34.82
N TYR A 92 32.58 3.49 -35.45
CA TYR A 92 32.09 2.87 -36.69
C TYR A 92 31.82 3.93 -37.77
N CYS A 93 32.09 3.56 -39.03
CA CYS A 93 31.84 4.41 -40.20
C CYS A 93 30.35 4.59 -40.49
N SER A 94 29.53 3.56 -40.26
CA SER A 94 28.09 3.57 -40.49
C SER A 94 27.32 2.89 -39.36
N ARG A 95 26.01 3.15 -39.31
CA ARG A 95 25.10 2.47 -38.37
C ARG A 95 25.05 0.95 -38.63
N ASP A 96 25.26 0.52 -39.87
CA ASP A 96 25.26 -0.91 -40.22
C ASP A 96 26.52 -1.60 -39.72
N CYS A 97 27.68 -0.94 -39.83
CA CYS A 97 28.91 -1.44 -39.21
C CYS A 97 28.78 -1.55 -37.68
N GLN A 98 28.13 -0.58 -37.04
CA GLN A 98 27.84 -0.66 -35.60
C GLN A 98 26.88 -1.81 -35.27
N LYS A 99 25.75 -1.93 -35.97
CA LYS A 99 24.75 -2.99 -35.74
C LYS A 99 25.38 -4.36 -35.90
N ALA A 100 26.15 -4.55 -36.95
CA ALA A 100 26.70 -5.85 -37.27
C ALA A 100 27.87 -6.21 -36.34
N ALA A 101 28.62 -5.24 -35.81
CA ALA A 101 29.62 -5.49 -34.75
C ALA A 101 28.99 -5.89 -33.41
N ASN A 102 27.71 -5.55 -33.19
CA ASN A 102 26.96 -5.94 -32.00
C ASN A 102 26.29 -7.31 -32.12
N LEU A 103 26.45 -8.02 -33.24
CA LEU A 103 25.94 -9.38 -33.43
C LEU A 103 26.97 -10.40 -32.92
N VAL A 104 26.47 -11.39 -32.21
CA VAL A 104 27.22 -12.55 -31.72
C VAL A 104 26.55 -13.83 -32.21
N THR A 105 27.35 -14.79 -32.63
CA THR A 105 26.88 -16.13 -33.02
C THR A 105 27.10 -17.07 -31.86
N LEU A 106 26.04 -17.75 -31.41
CA LEU A 106 26.06 -18.67 -30.28
C LEU A 106 25.31 -19.96 -30.63
N PRO A 107 25.79 -21.13 -30.19
CA PRO A 107 25.09 -22.38 -30.44
C PRO A 107 23.78 -22.43 -29.64
N CYS A 108 22.74 -22.99 -30.26
CA CYS A 108 21.48 -23.25 -29.60
C CYS A 108 21.66 -24.31 -28.50
N ALA A 109 21.26 -24.00 -27.28
CA ALA A 109 21.39 -24.90 -26.13
C ALA A 109 20.51 -26.18 -26.21
N ALA A 110 19.65 -26.30 -27.23
CA ALA A 110 18.80 -27.47 -27.45
C ALA A 110 19.24 -28.33 -28.64
N CYS A 111 19.59 -27.71 -29.77
CA CYS A 111 19.88 -28.41 -31.02
C CYS A 111 21.30 -28.18 -31.57
N GLY A 112 22.10 -27.35 -30.91
CA GLY A 112 23.48 -27.04 -31.31
C GLY A 112 23.64 -26.10 -32.51
N LYS A 113 22.59 -25.78 -33.26
CA LYS A 113 22.65 -24.88 -34.43
C LYS A 113 23.08 -23.46 -34.05
N ASP A 114 23.85 -22.82 -34.92
CA ASP A 114 24.29 -21.43 -34.73
C ASP A 114 23.13 -20.44 -34.81
N VAL A 115 23.03 -19.57 -33.81
CA VAL A 115 22.01 -18.53 -33.71
C VAL A 115 22.68 -17.18 -33.57
N VAL A 116 22.33 -16.25 -34.46
CA VAL A 116 22.82 -14.87 -34.41
C VAL A 116 21.91 -14.02 -33.52
N ARG A 117 22.48 -13.37 -32.50
CA ARG A 117 21.76 -12.49 -31.57
C ARG A 117 22.54 -11.20 -31.34
N ARG A 118 21.88 -10.15 -30.85
CA ARG A 118 22.58 -8.93 -30.39
C ARG A 118 23.21 -9.19 -29.02
N LYS A 119 24.42 -8.69 -28.80
CA LYS A 119 25.15 -8.82 -27.54
C LYS A 119 24.32 -8.39 -26.31
N ALA A 120 23.48 -7.36 -26.44
CA ALA A 120 22.60 -6.88 -25.37
C ALA A 120 21.44 -7.83 -25.01
N ASP A 121 21.02 -8.68 -25.95
CA ASP A 121 19.90 -9.62 -25.78
C ASP A 121 20.34 -10.94 -25.13
N VAL A 122 21.65 -11.19 -25.06
CA VAL A 122 22.23 -12.43 -24.52
C VAL A 122 22.46 -12.28 -23.01
N ARG A 123 21.51 -12.77 -22.21
CA ARG A 123 21.66 -12.90 -20.74
C ARG A 123 22.20 -14.29 -20.40
N GLY A 124 23.46 -14.55 -20.74
CA GLY A 124 24.17 -15.82 -20.51
C GLY A 124 24.19 -16.78 -21.71
N ASN A 125 24.78 -17.98 -21.55
CA ASN A 125 25.07 -18.90 -22.67
C ASN A 125 23.85 -19.73 -23.14
N ARG A 126 22.66 -19.51 -22.59
CA ARG A 126 21.47 -20.33 -22.86
C ARG A 126 20.59 -19.69 -23.93
N VAL A 127 21.06 -19.72 -25.17
CA VAL A 127 20.36 -19.17 -26.35
C VAL A 127 19.61 -20.28 -27.09
N PHE A 128 18.48 -19.93 -27.71
CA PHE A 128 17.64 -20.89 -28.44
C PHE A 128 17.32 -20.41 -29.86
N CYS A 129 17.19 -21.40 -30.75
CA CYS A 129 16.83 -21.23 -32.14
C CYS A 129 15.40 -20.69 -32.28
N ASP A 130 14.45 -21.34 -31.61
CA ASP A 130 13.02 -21.04 -31.62
C ASP A 130 12.37 -21.38 -30.25
N ALA A 131 11.04 -21.28 -30.18
CA ALA A 131 10.27 -21.61 -29.00
C ALA A 131 10.27 -23.13 -28.70
N GLU A 132 10.39 -24.00 -29.70
CA GLU A 132 10.41 -25.45 -29.54
C GLU A 132 11.73 -25.92 -28.91
N CYS A 133 12.85 -25.45 -29.45
CA CYS A 133 14.19 -25.55 -28.88
C CYS A 133 14.18 -25.12 -27.40
N ARG A 134 13.52 -24.00 -27.08
CA ARG A 134 13.41 -23.51 -25.71
C ARG A 134 12.61 -24.46 -24.80
N GLY A 135 11.53 -25.05 -25.30
CA GLY A 135 10.70 -26.01 -24.58
C GLY A 135 11.39 -27.34 -24.32
N LYS A 136 12.16 -27.85 -25.29
CA LYS A 136 12.92 -29.11 -25.17
C LYS A 136 14.09 -29.02 -24.20
N ALA A 137 14.71 -27.85 -24.10
CA ALA A 137 15.80 -27.64 -23.16
C ALA A 137 15.26 -27.55 -21.72
N SER A 138 15.33 -28.65 -20.99
CA SER A 138 15.19 -28.63 -19.54
C SER A 138 16.37 -27.91 -18.88
N LYS A 139 16.15 -27.27 -17.72
CA LYS A 139 17.27 -26.77 -16.91
C LYS A 139 18.06 -27.98 -16.38
N PRO A 140 19.40 -27.94 -16.32
CA PRO A 140 20.17 -29.02 -15.72
C PRO A 140 19.71 -29.25 -14.27
N LYS A 141 19.48 -30.52 -13.91
CA LYS A 141 19.12 -30.91 -12.54
C LYS A 141 20.33 -30.69 -11.64
N THR A 142 20.19 -29.88 -10.60
CA THR A 142 21.26 -29.51 -9.65
C THR A 142 21.14 -30.20 -8.29
N GLY A 143 20.27 -31.20 -8.17
CA GLY A 143 20.04 -31.96 -6.94
C GLY A 143 21.01 -33.13 -6.75
N ILE A 144 20.92 -33.77 -5.58
CA ILE A 144 21.75 -34.90 -5.16
C ILE A 144 20.83 -36.09 -4.83
N ALA A 145 21.31 -37.32 -4.99
CA ALA A 145 20.64 -38.53 -4.52
C ALA A 145 20.88 -38.72 -3.01
N LYS A 146 19.82 -38.92 -2.24
CA LYS A 146 19.87 -39.12 -0.79
C LYS A 146 19.10 -40.40 -0.43
N PRO A 147 19.59 -41.24 0.51
CA PRO A 147 18.83 -42.40 0.96
C PRO A 147 17.59 -41.99 1.77
N CYS A 148 16.49 -42.69 1.57
CA CYS A 148 15.28 -42.57 2.37
C CYS A 148 15.47 -43.19 3.77
N GLU A 149 15.10 -42.47 4.82
CA GLU A 149 15.24 -42.97 6.21
C GLU A 149 14.27 -44.10 6.57
N HIS A 150 13.23 -44.35 5.76
CA HIS A 150 12.27 -45.43 6.00
C HIS A 150 12.57 -46.68 5.16
N CYS A 151 12.71 -46.55 3.84
CA CYS A 151 12.90 -47.68 2.93
C CYS A 151 14.35 -47.90 2.46
N GLY A 152 15.28 -47.00 2.80
CA GLY A 152 16.70 -47.10 2.43
C GLY A 152 17.04 -46.80 0.97
N HIS A 153 16.05 -46.66 0.07
CA HIS A 153 16.31 -46.38 -1.34
C HIS A 153 16.74 -44.93 -1.59
N ASP A 154 17.68 -44.74 -2.50
CA ASP A 154 18.17 -43.43 -2.92
C ASP A 154 17.15 -42.70 -3.79
N TYR A 155 16.84 -41.45 -3.44
CA TYR A 155 15.91 -40.62 -4.19
C TYR A 155 16.48 -39.22 -4.46
N TYR A 156 16.01 -38.60 -5.54
CA TYR A 156 16.50 -37.30 -5.97
C TYR A 156 15.95 -36.16 -5.10
N VAL A 157 16.85 -35.36 -4.53
CA VAL A 157 16.51 -34.18 -3.72
C VAL A 157 17.07 -32.91 -4.34
N LYS A 158 16.22 -31.89 -4.53
CA LYS A 158 16.63 -30.56 -4.98
C LYS A 158 17.55 -29.91 -3.94
N LYS A 159 18.53 -29.11 -4.36
CA LYS A 159 19.53 -28.46 -3.47
C LYS A 159 18.93 -27.77 -2.24
N ALA A 160 17.79 -27.08 -2.42
CA ALA A 160 17.10 -26.38 -1.33
C ALA A 160 16.52 -27.31 -0.23
N LEU A 161 16.27 -28.58 -0.57
CA LEU A 161 15.61 -29.56 0.31
C LEU A 161 16.56 -30.60 0.89
N ILE A 162 17.86 -30.55 0.57
CA ILE A 162 18.85 -31.55 1.03
C ILE A 162 18.85 -31.67 2.56
N LYS A 163 18.76 -30.54 3.27
CA LYS A 163 18.79 -30.48 4.73
C LYS A 163 17.49 -30.98 5.39
N THR A 164 16.35 -30.83 4.72
CA THR A 164 15.02 -31.03 5.32
C THR A 164 14.32 -32.31 4.86
N SER A 165 14.64 -32.80 3.66
CA SER A 165 14.01 -33.98 3.08
C SER A 165 14.59 -35.25 3.70
N ARG A 166 13.73 -36.12 4.23
CA ARG A 166 14.09 -37.37 4.94
C ARG A 166 13.55 -38.63 4.27
N TYR A 167 12.47 -38.51 3.50
CA TYR A 167 11.74 -39.65 2.93
C TYR A 167 11.53 -39.48 1.42
N CYS A 168 11.54 -40.59 0.68
CA CYS A 168 11.38 -40.60 -0.77
C CYS A 168 9.94 -40.35 -1.25
N SER A 169 8.95 -40.76 -0.46
CA SER A 169 7.52 -40.61 -0.77
C SER A 169 6.71 -40.15 0.44
N VAL A 170 5.47 -39.74 0.19
CA VAL A 170 4.50 -39.42 1.25
C VAL A 170 4.17 -40.65 2.08
N ASP A 171 4.09 -41.82 1.46
CA ASP A 171 3.79 -43.09 2.12
C ASP A 171 4.88 -43.44 3.14
N CYS A 172 6.16 -43.41 2.71
CA CYS A 172 7.30 -43.62 3.61
C CYS A 172 7.34 -42.64 4.79
N LYS A 173 6.86 -41.40 4.59
CA LYS A 173 6.75 -40.42 5.67
C LYS A 173 5.64 -40.78 6.66
N GLN A 174 4.49 -41.25 6.16
CA GLN A 174 3.35 -41.65 6.98
C GLN A 174 3.68 -42.90 7.80
N ASP A 175 4.29 -43.90 7.17
CA ASP A 175 4.69 -45.16 7.82
C ASP A 175 5.70 -44.90 8.95
N ALA A 176 6.74 -44.10 8.70
CA ALA A 176 7.69 -43.71 9.74
C ALA A 176 7.02 -42.94 10.89
N SER A 177 6.02 -42.11 10.59
CA SER A 177 5.28 -41.34 11.62
C SER A 177 4.27 -42.18 12.41
N ALA A 178 3.86 -43.34 11.86
CA ALA A 178 2.92 -44.24 12.53
C ALA A 178 3.58 -45.04 13.66
N VAL A 179 4.88 -45.32 13.54
CA VAL A 179 5.67 -46.09 14.51
C VAL A 179 6.04 -45.25 15.74
N GLU A 180 6.38 -43.97 15.56
CA GLU A 180 6.86 -43.08 16.64
C GLU A 180 5.72 -42.31 17.33
N LYS A 181 4.92 -42.99 18.17
CA LYS A 181 3.87 -42.37 18.99
C LYS A 181 4.35 -42.11 20.42
N VAL A 182 4.03 -40.93 20.93
CA VAL A 182 4.35 -40.47 22.30
C VAL A 182 3.07 -40.36 23.11
N THR A 183 3.09 -40.87 24.34
CA THR A 183 2.01 -40.73 25.33
C THR A 183 2.31 -39.55 26.24
N ARG A 184 1.35 -38.63 26.41
CA ARG A 184 1.44 -37.47 27.32
C ARG A 184 0.17 -37.34 28.17
N SER A 185 0.26 -36.66 29.30
CA SER A 185 -0.90 -36.23 30.12
C SER A 185 -1.42 -34.87 29.65
N CYS A 186 -2.73 -34.65 29.74
CA CYS A 186 -3.36 -33.38 29.42
C CYS A 186 -3.26 -32.40 30.60
N ASP A 187 -2.71 -31.20 30.37
CA ASP A 187 -2.59 -30.16 31.40
C ASP A 187 -3.94 -29.65 31.94
N HIS A 188 -5.03 -29.82 31.19
CA HIS A 188 -6.36 -29.38 31.61
C HIS A 188 -7.17 -30.49 32.30
N CYS A 189 -7.37 -31.63 31.64
CA CYS A 189 -8.27 -32.67 32.15
C CYS A 189 -7.54 -33.84 32.81
N GLY A 190 -6.20 -33.85 32.82
CA GLY A 190 -5.38 -34.92 33.42
C GLY A 190 -5.35 -36.24 32.65
N THR A 191 -6.24 -36.45 31.67
CA THR A 191 -6.30 -37.70 30.90
C THR A 191 -5.03 -37.92 30.05
N SER A 192 -4.50 -39.15 30.07
CA SER A 192 -3.40 -39.55 29.19
C SER A 192 -3.88 -39.76 27.76
N TYR A 193 -3.09 -39.32 26.78
CA TYR A 193 -3.39 -39.47 25.36
C TYR A 193 -2.12 -39.79 24.55
N THR A 194 -2.29 -40.52 23.44
CA THR A 194 -1.18 -40.98 22.59
C THR A 194 -1.30 -40.42 21.18
N ARG A 195 -0.27 -39.71 20.71
CA ARG A 195 -0.21 -39.09 19.36
C ARG A 195 1.22 -39.12 18.82
N SER A 196 1.42 -38.77 17.54
CA SER A 196 2.78 -38.58 17.01
C SER A 196 3.52 -37.48 17.78
N ALA A 197 4.85 -37.56 17.86
CA ALA A 197 5.66 -36.60 18.61
C ALA A 197 5.39 -35.12 18.22
N SER A 198 5.12 -34.85 16.95
CA SER A 198 4.79 -33.51 16.44
C SER A 198 3.40 -33.01 16.85
N MET A 199 2.45 -33.92 17.11
CA MET A 199 1.05 -33.61 17.45
C MET A 199 0.76 -33.77 18.95
N ALA A 200 1.70 -34.34 19.71
CA ALA A 200 1.63 -34.50 21.16
C ALA A 200 1.90 -33.16 21.86
N GLY A 201 0.92 -32.26 21.79
CA GLY A 201 0.93 -30.95 22.43
C GLY A 201 0.80 -31.02 23.97
N ARG A 202 0.20 -29.98 24.57
CA ARG A 202 -0.06 -29.91 26.01
C ARG A 202 -1.44 -30.45 26.41
N PHE A 203 -2.35 -30.59 25.46
CA PHE A 203 -3.75 -30.92 25.72
C PHE A 203 -4.19 -32.13 24.88
N CYS A 204 -5.08 -32.96 25.44
CA CYS A 204 -5.59 -34.16 24.76
C CYS A 204 -6.47 -33.83 23.54
N SER A 205 -7.15 -32.69 23.57
CA SER A 205 -8.09 -32.24 22.53
C SER A 205 -7.97 -30.75 22.27
N ARG A 206 -8.48 -30.31 21.11
CA ARG A 206 -8.59 -28.87 20.79
C ARG A 206 -9.50 -28.15 21.79
N GLN A 207 -10.52 -28.84 22.31
CA GLN A 207 -11.44 -28.32 23.31
C GLN A 207 -10.72 -28.01 24.62
N CYS A 208 -9.96 -28.96 25.18
CA CYS A 208 -9.14 -28.72 26.37
C CYS A 208 -8.11 -27.59 26.17
N GLY A 209 -7.59 -27.41 24.95
CA GLY A 209 -6.73 -26.28 24.62
C GLY A 209 -7.45 -24.93 24.57
N TYR A 210 -8.75 -24.92 24.23
CA TYR A 210 -9.58 -23.72 24.27
C TYR A 210 -10.00 -23.39 25.70
N ASP A 211 -10.49 -24.37 26.44
CA ASP A 211 -10.98 -24.18 27.81
C ASP A 211 -9.85 -23.69 28.73
N ALA A 212 -8.63 -24.23 28.56
CA ALA A 212 -7.45 -23.75 29.27
C ALA A 212 -7.03 -22.30 28.89
N LYS A 213 -7.35 -21.84 27.67
CA LYS A 213 -7.09 -20.45 27.22
C LYS A 213 -8.19 -19.49 27.62
N LEU A 214 -9.43 -19.96 27.72
CA LEU A 214 -10.60 -19.17 28.09
C LEU A 214 -10.68 -18.88 29.60
N GLY A 215 -9.65 -19.25 30.37
CA GLY A 215 -9.47 -19.00 31.79
C GLY A 215 -10.37 -17.89 32.36
N THR A 216 -11.42 -18.30 33.06
CA THR A 216 -12.13 -17.55 34.12
C THR A 216 -12.73 -16.18 33.79
N GLY A 217 -12.83 -15.75 32.53
CA GLY A 217 -13.37 -14.41 32.21
C GLY A 217 -12.55 -13.26 32.81
N ALA A 218 -11.29 -13.50 33.18
CA ALA A 218 -10.45 -12.57 33.94
C ALA A 218 -9.94 -11.37 33.12
N GLY A 219 -10.24 -11.33 31.81
CA GLY A 219 -9.73 -10.32 30.88
C GLY A 219 -8.20 -10.33 30.78
N TYR A 220 -7.64 -9.43 29.98
CA TYR A 220 -6.19 -9.17 29.94
C TYR A 220 -5.92 -7.67 29.78
N ILE A 221 -4.72 -7.22 30.12
CA ILE A 221 -4.29 -5.83 29.89
C ILE A 221 -3.59 -5.77 28.52
N ASN A 222 -4.03 -4.89 27.63
CA ASN A 222 -3.43 -4.72 26.30
C ASN A 222 -2.14 -3.88 26.36
N ALA A 223 -1.42 -3.76 25.24
CA ALA A 223 -0.19 -2.97 25.15
C ALA A 223 -0.42 -1.47 25.47
N ASP A 224 -1.64 -0.97 25.22
CA ASP A 224 -2.04 0.39 25.54
C ASP A 224 -2.44 0.58 27.01
N GLY A 225 -2.37 -0.46 27.85
CA GLY A 225 -2.67 -0.39 29.29
C GLY A 225 -4.14 -0.53 29.67
N TYR A 226 -5.04 -0.81 28.73
CA TYR A 226 -6.47 -1.03 28.98
C TYR A 226 -6.76 -2.48 29.35
N ARG A 227 -7.68 -2.69 30.31
CA ARG A 227 -8.27 -4.01 30.56
C ARG A 227 -9.31 -4.33 29.50
N VAL A 228 -9.15 -5.48 28.84
CA VAL A 228 -9.97 -5.95 27.72
C VAL A 228 -10.65 -7.26 28.12
N ILE A 229 -11.96 -7.37 27.86
CA ILE A 229 -12.78 -8.53 28.19
C ILE A 229 -13.31 -9.16 26.90
N SER A 230 -13.25 -10.48 26.82
CA SER A 230 -13.91 -11.25 25.76
C SER A 230 -15.41 -11.27 26.02
N GLN A 231 -16.21 -10.86 25.04
CA GLN A 231 -17.68 -10.81 25.16
C GLN A 231 -18.36 -12.17 24.90
N GLY A 232 -17.59 -13.21 24.51
CA GLY A 232 -18.13 -14.49 24.08
C GLY A 232 -18.86 -14.42 22.73
N GLY A 233 -19.35 -15.56 22.24
CA GLY A 233 -20.23 -15.63 21.06
C GLY A 233 -19.63 -15.12 19.74
N GLY A 234 -18.30 -15.15 19.58
CA GLY A 234 -17.63 -14.67 18.37
C GLY A 234 -17.50 -13.14 18.25
N LYS A 235 -17.98 -12.38 19.24
CA LYS A 235 -17.83 -10.92 19.27
C LYS A 235 -16.38 -10.53 19.59
N PRO A 236 -15.87 -9.44 18.98
CA PRO A 236 -14.53 -8.96 19.28
C PRO A 236 -14.40 -8.57 20.76
N ALA A 237 -13.21 -8.76 21.32
CA ALA A 237 -12.94 -8.34 22.69
C ALA A 237 -13.06 -6.82 22.81
N LYS A 238 -13.69 -6.32 23.87
CA LYS A 238 -14.00 -4.90 24.06
C LYS A 238 -13.31 -4.38 25.33
N PRO A 239 -12.79 -3.14 25.33
CA PRO A 239 -12.25 -2.54 26.54
C PRO A 239 -13.31 -2.44 27.64
N GLU A 240 -12.96 -2.85 28.85
CA GLU A 240 -13.89 -2.92 29.98
C GLU A 240 -14.47 -1.56 30.35
N HIS A 241 -13.69 -0.47 30.27
CA HIS A 241 -14.21 0.87 30.53
C HIS A 241 -15.39 1.24 29.61
N ARG A 242 -15.37 0.81 28.34
CA ARG A 242 -16.49 1.04 27.42
C ARG A 242 -17.70 0.21 27.84
N LEU A 243 -17.48 -1.06 28.18
CA LEU A 243 -18.56 -1.95 28.63
C LEU A 243 -19.25 -1.42 29.89
N LYS A 244 -18.49 -0.91 30.86
CA LYS A 244 -19.02 -0.32 32.09
C LYS A 244 -19.87 0.93 31.83
N VAL A 245 -19.42 1.81 30.95
CA VAL A 245 -20.19 3.02 30.61
C VAL A 245 -21.44 2.68 29.79
N GLU A 246 -21.38 1.69 28.89
CA GLU A 246 -22.57 1.22 28.16
C GLU A 246 -23.62 0.59 29.08
N GLU A 247 -23.16 -0.18 30.07
CA GLU A 247 -24.02 -0.74 31.13
C GLU A 247 -24.74 0.38 31.91
N LEU A 248 -24.02 1.44 32.28
CA LEU A 248 -24.60 2.59 32.99
C LEU A 248 -25.57 3.42 32.13
N LEU A 249 -25.31 3.53 30.83
CA LEU A 249 -26.19 4.26 29.90
C LEU A 249 -27.40 3.45 29.45
N GLY A 250 -27.36 2.11 29.57
CA GLY A 250 -28.39 1.22 29.01
C GLY A 250 -28.42 1.20 27.48
N ARG A 251 -27.41 1.75 26.81
CA ARG A 251 -27.25 1.75 25.35
C ARG A 251 -25.80 1.62 24.96
N SER A 252 -25.57 1.26 23.70
CA SER A 252 -24.21 1.30 23.13
C SER A 252 -23.69 2.73 23.05
N LEU A 253 -22.37 2.91 23.20
CA LEU A 253 -21.72 4.19 22.99
C LEU A 253 -21.83 4.61 21.52
N LEU A 254 -22.14 5.88 21.29
CA LEU A 254 -22.12 6.49 19.98
C LEU A 254 -20.69 6.52 19.42
N SER A 255 -20.57 6.62 18.10
CA SER A 255 -19.26 6.76 17.44
C SER A 255 -18.55 8.07 17.81
N THR A 256 -19.30 9.08 18.26
CA THR A 256 -18.82 10.38 18.71
C THR A 256 -18.51 10.43 20.21
N GLU A 257 -18.76 9.34 20.94
CA GLU A 257 -18.54 9.23 22.38
C GLU A 257 -17.21 8.52 22.70
N THR A 258 -16.49 9.04 23.69
CA THR A 258 -15.22 8.49 24.18
C THR A 258 -15.23 8.49 25.70
N VAL A 259 -14.60 7.48 26.30
CA VAL A 259 -14.53 7.35 27.77
C VAL A 259 -13.10 7.61 28.22
N HIS A 260 -12.95 8.47 29.22
CA HIS A 260 -11.67 8.86 29.80
C HIS A 260 -11.55 8.36 31.24
N HIS A 261 -10.33 8.03 31.65
CA HIS A 261 -9.98 7.67 33.03
C HIS A 261 -9.51 8.92 33.78
N VAL A 262 -10.20 9.30 34.85
CA VAL A 262 -9.91 10.53 35.61
C VAL A 262 -8.56 10.45 36.33
N ASN A 263 -8.19 9.29 36.87
CA ASN A 263 -6.90 9.07 37.52
C ASN A 263 -5.75 8.76 36.56
N GLY A 264 -6.00 8.68 35.24
CA GLY A 264 -5.02 8.30 34.23
C GLY A 264 -4.64 6.81 34.19
N ILE A 265 -5.17 5.98 35.09
CA ILE A 265 -4.93 4.54 35.16
C ILE A 265 -5.93 3.81 34.25
N ARG A 266 -5.46 3.44 33.05
CA ARG A 266 -6.29 2.88 31.96
C ARG A 266 -6.98 1.54 32.24
N HIS A 267 -6.55 0.82 33.28
CA HIS A 267 -7.15 -0.44 33.70
C HIS A 267 -8.02 -0.32 34.96
N ASP A 268 -8.11 0.85 35.58
CA ASP A 268 -9.00 1.09 36.72
C ASP A 268 -10.40 1.51 36.24
N ASN A 269 -11.30 0.53 36.11
CA ASN A 269 -12.64 0.73 35.55
C ASN A 269 -13.73 0.79 36.63
N ARG A 270 -13.38 1.19 37.85
CA ARG A 270 -14.34 1.30 38.97
C ARG A 270 -15.33 2.44 38.74
N THR A 271 -16.61 2.13 38.93
CA THR A 271 -17.76 3.04 38.88
C THR A 271 -18.32 3.23 40.29
N ASP A 272 -18.82 4.42 40.63
CA ASP A 272 -19.37 4.72 41.97
C ASP A 272 -20.89 4.92 41.98
N GLY A 273 -21.57 4.70 40.85
CA GLY A 273 -23.01 4.85 40.72
C GLY A 273 -23.46 5.11 39.27
N PRO A 274 -24.63 5.72 39.05
CA PRO A 274 -25.07 6.14 37.72
C PRO A 274 -24.15 7.23 37.15
N LEU A 275 -24.18 7.43 35.83
CA LEU A 275 -23.53 8.59 35.21
C LEU A 275 -24.30 9.86 35.57
N VAL A 276 -23.66 10.75 36.33
CA VAL A 276 -24.26 12.01 36.76
C VAL A 276 -23.36 13.16 36.35
N MET A 277 -23.97 14.32 36.09
CA MET A 277 -23.26 15.55 35.80
C MET A 277 -22.72 16.12 37.12
N ASP A 278 -21.41 16.33 37.21
CA ASP A 278 -20.79 16.91 38.40
C ASP A 278 -20.90 18.45 38.43
N GLU A 279 -20.45 19.08 39.51
CA GLU A 279 -20.45 20.55 39.68
C GLU A 279 -19.68 21.31 38.59
N ARG A 280 -18.80 20.63 37.85
CA ARG A 280 -18.02 21.19 36.74
C ARG A 280 -18.65 20.87 35.38
N GLY A 281 -19.81 20.23 35.34
CA GLY A 281 -20.50 19.85 34.11
C GLY A 281 -19.95 18.59 33.44
N ARG A 282 -19.14 17.78 34.12
CA ARG A 282 -18.59 16.52 33.57
C ARG A 282 -19.53 15.37 33.86
N LEU A 283 -19.83 14.56 32.84
CA LEU A 283 -20.67 13.38 32.99
C LEU A 283 -19.80 12.18 33.40
N ARG A 284 -19.90 11.78 34.68
CA ARG A 284 -18.93 10.87 35.30
C ARG A 284 -19.61 9.83 36.21
N SER A 285 -18.98 8.66 36.32
CA SER A 285 -19.23 7.66 37.37
C SER A 285 -17.90 7.02 37.77
N GLY A 286 -17.48 7.22 39.01
CA GLY A 286 -16.25 6.70 39.57
C GLY A 286 -15.04 7.19 38.80
N ASN A 287 -14.19 6.30 38.32
CA ASN A 287 -13.01 6.69 37.55
C ASN A 287 -13.30 6.98 36.07
N LEU A 288 -14.54 6.80 35.60
CA LEU A 288 -14.88 6.88 34.18
C LEU A 288 -15.67 8.16 33.86
N GLU A 289 -15.20 8.90 32.86
CA GLU A 289 -15.82 10.14 32.38
C GLU A 289 -16.21 10.00 30.90
N LEU A 290 -17.46 10.36 30.56
CA LEU A 290 -17.97 10.31 29.19
C LEU A 290 -17.76 11.65 28.49
N TRP A 291 -17.12 11.60 27.31
CA TRP A 291 -16.82 12.75 26.46
C TRP A 291 -17.56 12.61 25.13
N SER A 292 -18.15 13.71 24.64
CA SER A 292 -18.75 13.79 23.31
C SER A 292 -17.96 14.76 22.44
N HIS A 293 -17.61 14.32 21.23
CA HIS A 293 -16.94 15.14 20.22
C HIS A 293 -17.87 15.51 19.06
N ALA A 294 -19.17 15.31 19.22
CA ALA A 294 -20.14 15.63 18.19
C ALA A 294 -20.29 17.16 18.01
N HIS A 295 -20.43 17.61 16.76
CA HIS A 295 -20.75 19.00 16.41
C HIS A 295 -21.40 19.10 15.02
N PRO A 296 -22.26 20.12 14.75
CA PRO A 296 -22.85 20.34 13.43
C PRO A 296 -21.84 20.97 12.45
N ARG A 297 -21.91 20.60 11.16
CA ARG A 297 -21.06 21.14 10.07
C ARG A 297 -21.83 22.21 9.29
N GLY A 298 -21.18 23.32 8.93
CA GLY A 298 -21.85 24.44 8.21
C GLY A 298 -22.81 25.19 9.14
N GLN A 299 -22.44 26.39 9.57
CA GLN A 299 -22.93 26.94 10.84
C GLN A 299 -24.00 28.03 10.70
N GLU A 300 -25.14 27.68 10.12
CA GLU A 300 -26.38 28.48 10.27
C GLU A 300 -26.96 28.35 11.69
N VAL A 301 -27.71 29.36 12.15
CA VAL A 301 -28.18 29.45 13.55
C VAL A 301 -29.25 28.40 13.88
N GLY A 302 -30.19 28.13 12.97
CA GLY A 302 -31.27 27.15 13.20
C GLY A 302 -30.76 25.75 13.54
N PRO A 303 -29.95 25.12 12.66
CA PRO A 303 -29.36 23.80 12.91
C PRO A 303 -28.51 23.73 14.18
N LYS A 304 -27.86 24.83 14.59
CA LYS A 304 -27.14 24.89 15.87
C LYS A 304 -28.07 24.79 17.07
N LEU A 305 -29.21 25.48 17.04
CA LEU A 305 -30.18 25.43 18.12
C LEU A 305 -30.81 24.03 18.22
N ASP A 306 -31.12 23.41 17.09
CA ASP A 306 -31.67 22.04 17.08
C ASP A 306 -30.65 21.01 17.58
N TYR A 307 -29.38 21.18 17.21
CA TYR A 307 -28.29 20.37 17.73
C TYR A 307 -28.13 20.55 19.25
N ALA A 308 -28.17 21.79 19.75
CA ALA A 308 -28.08 22.09 21.18
C ALA A 308 -29.26 21.49 21.97
N ARG A 309 -30.49 21.59 21.45
CA ARG A 309 -31.68 20.94 22.05
C ARG A 309 -31.52 19.43 22.12
N GLY A 310 -30.97 18.80 21.09
CA GLY A 310 -30.71 17.35 21.12
C GLY A 310 -29.62 16.95 22.12
N LEU A 311 -28.60 17.78 22.35
CA LEU A 311 -27.64 17.55 23.44
C LEU A 311 -28.32 17.60 24.81
N LEU A 312 -29.21 18.57 25.04
CA LEU A 312 -29.99 18.67 26.27
C LEU A 312 -30.94 17.47 26.43
N ALA A 313 -31.53 16.98 25.33
CA ALA A 313 -32.36 15.79 25.34
C ALA A 313 -31.59 14.53 25.77
N MET A 314 -30.29 14.43 25.47
CA MET A 314 -29.46 13.28 25.83
C MET A 314 -28.76 13.40 27.19
N TYR A 315 -28.11 14.54 27.45
CA TYR A 315 -27.22 14.72 28.60
C TYR A 315 -27.71 15.75 29.61
N GLY A 316 -28.80 16.47 29.32
CA GLY A 316 -29.35 17.49 30.20
C GLY A 316 -29.89 16.90 31.51
N THR A 317 -30.33 17.78 32.40
CA THR A 317 -31.05 17.43 33.63
C THR A 317 -32.35 16.67 33.32
N PRO A 318 -32.94 15.94 34.30
CA PRO A 318 -34.20 15.24 34.07
C PRO A 318 -35.31 16.12 33.45
N GLY A 319 -35.41 17.39 33.86
CA GLY A 319 -36.38 18.34 33.30
C GLY A 319 -36.08 18.72 31.84
N GLU A 320 -34.81 18.99 31.52
CA GLU A 320 -34.40 19.30 30.13
C GLU A 320 -34.59 18.11 29.20
N ARG A 321 -34.29 16.90 29.67
CA ARG A 321 -34.50 15.68 28.88
C ARG A 321 -35.97 15.46 28.55
N GLN A 322 -36.87 15.77 29.50
CA GLN A 322 -38.31 15.70 29.26
C GLN A 322 -38.78 16.79 28.29
N GLN A 323 -38.30 18.03 28.47
CA GLN A 323 -38.70 19.17 27.65
C GLN A 323 -38.24 19.04 26.19
N TYR A 324 -37.04 18.51 25.95
CA TYR A 324 -36.43 18.43 24.62
C TYR A 324 -36.45 17.02 24.02
N ALA A 325 -37.21 16.08 24.59
CA ALA A 325 -37.24 14.67 24.17
C ALA A 325 -37.42 14.47 22.66
N GLU A 326 -38.23 15.31 22.00
CA GLU A 326 -38.49 15.25 20.55
C GLU A 326 -37.22 15.46 19.69
N HIS A 327 -36.24 16.23 20.21
CA HIS A 327 -34.99 16.53 19.52
C HIS A 327 -33.92 15.44 19.67
N ALA A 328 -34.18 14.38 20.44
CA ALA A 328 -33.25 13.25 20.61
C ALA A 328 -33.02 12.48 19.29
N ARG A 329 -33.95 12.57 18.32
CA ARG A 329 -33.89 11.92 16.99
C ARG A 329 -32.65 12.32 16.18
N ASN A 330 -32.04 13.46 16.47
CA ASN A 330 -30.84 13.94 15.78
C ASN A 330 -29.57 13.14 16.15
N PHE A 331 -29.62 12.31 17.18
CA PHE A 331 -28.48 11.55 17.70
C PHE A 331 -28.72 10.04 17.78
N THR A 332 -29.94 9.58 17.51
CA THR A 332 -30.25 8.15 17.42
C THR A 332 -29.67 7.58 16.14
N ALA A 333 -28.84 6.54 16.28
CA ALA A 333 -28.62 5.60 15.17
C ALA A 333 -30.01 5.14 14.69
N LEU A 334 -30.22 5.19 13.37
CA LEU A 334 -31.44 4.70 12.73
C LEU A 334 -31.88 3.37 13.38
N PRO A 335 -33.17 3.18 13.72
CA PRO A 335 -33.65 1.84 13.97
C PRO A 335 -33.32 0.98 12.75
N SER A 336 -32.79 -0.21 12.99
CA SER A 336 -32.56 -1.22 11.96
C SER A 336 -33.82 -1.39 11.11
N GLU A 337 -33.65 -1.56 9.80
CA GLU A 337 -34.69 -1.65 8.77
C GLU A 337 -35.65 -2.86 8.89
N GLU A 338 -35.94 -3.35 10.10
CA GLU A 338 -36.84 -4.50 10.32
C GLU A 338 -38.28 -4.11 10.71
N ASP A 339 -38.56 -2.82 10.98
CA ASP A 339 -39.90 -2.37 11.45
C ASP A 339 -40.63 -1.43 10.46
N THR A 340 -40.57 -1.71 9.15
CA THR A 340 -41.55 -1.13 8.20
C THR A 340 -42.59 -2.18 7.81
N GLU A 341 -43.70 -2.19 8.56
CA GLU A 341 -44.96 -2.82 8.14
C GLU A 341 -45.35 -2.35 6.72
N PRO A 342 -45.77 -3.26 5.82
CA PRO A 342 -46.16 -2.89 4.46
C PRO A 342 -47.51 -2.17 4.48
N PHE A 343 -47.56 -0.99 3.85
CA PHE A 343 -48.80 -0.25 3.62
C PHE A 343 -49.81 -1.11 2.83
N PRO A 344 -51.09 -1.18 3.25
CA PRO A 344 -52.11 -1.91 2.52
C PRO A 344 -52.48 -1.16 1.24
N SER A 345 -52.61 -1.95 0.17
CA SER A 345 -52.95 -1.58 -1.23
C SER A 345 -54.30 -0.93 -1.44
#